data_AF-A0A815VP97-F1
#
_entry.id   AF-A0A815VP97-F1
#
_cell.length_a   1.000
_cell.length_b   1.000
_cell.length_c   1.000
_cell.angle_alpha   90.00
_cell.angle_beta   90.00
_cell.angle_gamma   90.00
#
_symmetry.space_group_name_H-M   'P 1'
#
loop_
_entity.id
_entity.type
_entity.pdbx_description
1 polymer ?
#
loop_
_entity_poly.entity_id
_entity_poly.type
_entity_poly.pdbx_seq_one_letter_code
_entity_poly.pdbx_strand_id
1 'polypeptide(L)'
;MNYDRLKSVYSSGLLFVFWLVVSLVIVPNVIVYSVNFQQQIKSTKLWTEAACIWLHFIVALGSFIANCFAEKYIPIETISDERPIVPEVYVSFPSRIFCTWVTSLILRGYKKPLTENDCWQLPISERTVTVAHQVQNCMKGINTRTTNISYENISIANRTEDENRNSLNDLPLIDIKKPLSKYQKKTIFWHALFGAFIDKIIAGGLIKFVHDLFQLTGPLILKLFLNYFTDPTKPKWLGIFYAILLSTIVFCQVIFLRAYFHCQFLVGLRFRSAIIGLVYRKSLKLSNSSKHETTTGEMINLMAIDASHFGEITTQLHMLWSGPFQITIILVLLYQQMQLAIIPGVALLLLMIPINLFLQRIQKKLTSKQLTVKDERIKMMNEILNGIRVLKLYAWEMAFIR
;
A
#
# COMPACT_ATOMS: atom_id res chain seq x y z
N MET A 1 7.89 -7.35 24.58
CA MET A 1 7.10 -6.26 25.20
C MET A 1 7.79 -4.89 25.08
N ASN A 2 9.11 -4.76 25.32
CA ASN A 2 9.81 -3.46 25.22
C ASN A 2 10.03 -2.95 23.78
N TYR A 3 10.18 -3.83 22.78
CA TYR A 3 10.43 -3.41 21.39
C TYR A 3 9.22 -2.75 20.70
N ASP A 4 8.00 -3.25 20.96
CA ASP A 4 6.76 -2.69 20.39
C ASP A 4 6.37 -1.36 21.07
N ARG A 5 6.67 -1.21 22.36
CA ARG A 5 6.50 0.05 23.12
C ARG A 5 7.44 1.15 22.65
N LEU A 6 8.67 0.81 22.24
CA LEU A 6 9.64 1.76 21.65
C LEU A 6 9.21 2.27 20.25
N LYS A 7 8.28 1.58 19.57
CA LYS A 7 7.74 1.96 18.26
C LYS A 7 6.31 2.50 18.29
N SER A 8 5.77 2.80 19.47
CA SER A 8 4.39 3.27 19.63
C SER A 8 3.34 2.28 19.06
N VAL A 9 3.62 0.97 19.12
CA VAL A 9 2.68 -0.07 18.70
C VAL A 9 2.00 -0.64 19.94
N TYR A 10 0.75 -0.24 20.14
CA TYR A 10 0.00 -0.45 21.39
C TYR A 10 -0.73 -1.80 21.47
N SER A 11 -0.95 -2.49 20.34
CA SER A 11 -1.48 -3.86 20.29
C SER A 11 -0.61 -4.70 19.37
N SER A 12 0.03 -5.75 19.93
CA SER A 12 0.96 -6.61 19.20
C SER A 12 0.20 -7.64 18.38
N GLY A 13 0.21 -7.48 17.06
CA GLY A 13 -0.39 -8.46 16.14
C GLY A 13 0.27 -9.83 16.24
N LEU A 14 1.56 -9.88 16.58
CA LEU A 14 2.29 -11.13 16.81
C LEU A 14 1.70 -11.91 17.99
N LEU A 15 1.37 -11.22 19.08
CA LEU A 15 0.77 -11.82 20.26
C LEU A 15 -0.64 -12.34 19.96
N PHE A 16 -1.43 -11.58 19.21
CA PHE A 16 -2.76 -12.02 18.76
C PHE A 16 -2.67 -13.30 17.91
N VAL A 17 -1.78 -13.33 16.91
CA VAL A 17 -1.58 -14.51 16.05
C VAL A 17 -1.05 -15.69 16.86
N PHE A 18 -0.12 -15.45 17.79
CA PHE A 18 0.39 -16.49 18.68
C PHE A 18 -0.73 -17.17 19.48
N TRP A 19 -1.56 -16.40 20.19
CA TRP A 19 -2.66 -16.96 20.98
C TRP A 19 -3.74 -17.59 20.12
N LEU A 20 -3.99 -17.08 18.91
CA LEU A 20 -4.89 -17.69 17.93
C LEU A 20 -4.38 -19.07 17.50
N VAL A 21 -3.11 -19.17 17.10
CA VAL A 21 -2.50 -20.44 16.66
C VAL A 21 -2.47 -21.45 17.80
N VAL A 22 -2.05 -21.04 19.00
CA VAL A 22 -2.04 -21.89 20.18
C VAL A 22 -3.45 -22.41 20.47
N SER A 23 -4.46 -21.53 20.45
CA SER A 23 -5.86 -21.94 20.68
C SER A 23 -6.36 -22.95 19.64
N LEU A 24 -6.02 -22.77 18.36
CA LEU A 24 -6.40 -23.70 17.29
C LEU A 24 -5.70 -25.06 17.38
N VAL A 25 -4.41 -25.08 17.75
CA VAL A 25 -3.62 -26.32 17.86
C VAL A 25 -4.05 -27.16 19.06
N ILE A 26 -4.59 -26.55 20.11
CA ILE A 26 -5.06 -27.27 21.31
C ILE A 26 -6.40 -27.98 21.06
N VAL A 27 -7.25 -27.49 20.15
CA VAL A 27 -8.61 -28.04 19.91
C VAL A 27 -8.60 -29.54 19.59
N PRO A 28 -7.76 -30.06 18.67
CA PRO A 28 -7.70 -31.50 18.42
C PRO A 28 -7.33 -32.32 19.66
N ASN A 29 -6.41 -31.84 20.49
CA ASN A 29 -6.01 -32.51 21.72
C ASN A 29 -7.17 -32.57 22.72
N VAL A 30 -7.93 -31.47 22.87
CA VAL A 30 -9.13 -31.44 23.71
C VAL A 30 -10.16 -32.45 23.22
N ILE A 31 -10.40 -32.53 21.90
CA ILE A 31 -11.36 -33.48 21.31
C ILE A 31 -10.91 -34.91 21.58
N VAL A 32 -9.67 -35.27 21.26
CA VAL A 32 -9.15 -36.65 21.44
C VAL A 32 -9.22 -37.07 22.90
N TYR A 33 -8.78 -36.22 23.82
CA TYR A 33 -8.85 -36.54 25.25
C TYR A 33 -10.29 -36.60 25.76
N SER A 34 -11.21 -35.76 25.25
CA SER A 34 -12.63 -35.83 25.64
C SER A 34 -13.29 -37.15 25.21
N VAL A 35 -12.95 -37.67 24.02
CA VAL A 35 -13.44 -38.96 23.53
C VAL A 35 -12.85 -40.13 24.32
N ASN A 36 -11.54 -40.10 24.56
CA ASN A 36 -10.85 -41.12 25.37
C ASN A 36 -11.36 -41.15 26.81
N PHE A 37 -11.66 -39.97 27.37
CA PHE A 37 -12.23 -39.82 28.70
C PHE A 37 -13.64 -40.44 28.80
N GLN A 38 -14.48 -40.29 27.77
CA GLN A 38 -15.77 -40.98 27.71
C GLN A 38 -15.63 -42.51 27.69
N GLN A 39 -14.55 -43.04 27.10
CA GLN A 39 -14.33 -44.48 26.96
C GLN A 39 -13.63 -45.13 28.17
N GLN A 40 -12.81 -44.40 28.93
CA GLN A 40 -12.01 -44.94 30.05
C GLN A 40 -12.22 -44.14 31.35
N ILE A 41 -13.40 -44.30 31.97
CA ILE A 41 -13.84 -43.51 33.14
C ILE A 41 -13.04 -43.78 34.45
N LYS A 42 -12.26 -44.87 34.54
CA LYS A 42 -11.71 -45.37 35.83
C LYS A 42 -10.23 -45.04 36.14
N SER A 43 -9.47 -44.41 35.25
CA SER A 43 -8.04 -44.13 35.49
C SER A 43 -7.80 -42.73 36.07
N THR A 44 -7.28 -42.65 37.30
CA THR A 44 -6.98 -41.38 38.01
C THR A 44 -5.93 -40.52 37.29
N LYS A 45 -4.97 -41.15 36.59
CA LYS A 45 -3.94 -40.47 35.80
C LYS A 45 -4.54 -39.73 34.59
N LEU A 46 -5.52 -40.35 33.94
CA LEU A 46 -6.22 -39.79 32.77
C LEU A 46 -7.03 -38.52 33.13
N TRP A 47 -7.60 -38.49 34.33
CA TRP A 47 -8.32 -37.33 34.87
C TRP A 47 -7.41 -36.11 35.04
N THR A 48 -6.21 -36.29 35.59
CA THR A 48 -5.26 -35.19 35.79
C THR A 48 -4.75 -34.62 34.48
N GLU A 49 -4.45 -35.46 33.50
CA GLU A 49 -3.98 -35.04 32.18
C GLU A 49 -5.09 -34.31 31.40
N ALA A 50 -6.32 -34.83 31.41
CA ALA A 50 -7.47 -34.18 30.78
C ALA A 50 -7.77 -32.82 31.44
N ALA A 51 -7.76 -32.74 32.76
CA ALA A 51 -8.00 -31.48 33.48
C ALA A 51 -6.94 -30.42 33.15
N CYS A 52 -5.66 -30.79 33.05
CA CYS A 52 -4.59 -29.88 32.63
C CYS A 52 -4.78 -29.37 31.19
N ILE A 53 -5.20 -30.23 30.27
CA ILE A 53 -5.44 -29.84 28.86
C ILE A 53 -6.64 -28.88 28.75
N TRP A 54 -7.73 -29.15 29.47
CA TRP A 54 -8.88 -28.25 29.53
C TRP A 54 -8.54 -26.90 30.17
N LEU A 55 -7.78 -26.90 31.27
CA LEU A 55 -7.30 -25.68 31.91
C LEU A 55 -6.42 -24.87 30.94
N HIS A 56 -5.48 -25.54 30.25
CA HIS A 56 -4.62 -24.90 29.26
C HIS A 56 -5.43 -24.29 28.11
N PHE A 57 -6.45 -25.00 27.61
CA PHE A 57 -7.37 -24.49 26.60
C PHE A 57 -8.14 -23.25 27.08
N ILE A 58 -8.69 -23.28 28.29
CA ILE A 58 -9.44 -22.14 28.87
C ILE A 58 -8.52 -20.92 29.04
N VAL A 59 -7.29 -21.11 29.52
CA VAL A 59 -6.32 -20.02 29.68
C VAL A 59 -5.88 -19.47 28.33
N ALA A 60 -5.62 -20.34 27.34
CA ALA A 60 -5.25 -19.93 25.99
C ALA A 60 -6.40 -19.16 25.31
N LEU A 61 -7.62 -19.67 25.40
CA LEU A 61 -8.81 -19.02 24.86
C LEU A 61 -9.12 -17.70 25.57
N GLY A 62 -9.01 -17.66 26.90
CA GLY A 62 -9.15 -16.45 27.70
C GLY A 62 -8.12 -15.39 27.32
N SER A 63 -6.87 -15.79 27.10
CA SER A 63 -5.80 -14.90 26.63
C SER A 63 -6.05 -14.41 25.20
N PHE A 64 -6.55 -15.28 24.32
CA PHE A 64 -6.94 -14.89 22.96
C PHE A 64 -8.09 -13.85 22.98
N ILE A 65 -9.14 -14.10 23.74
CA ILE A 65 -10.29 -13.20 23.89
C ILE A 65 -9.83 -11.87 24.52
N ALA A 66 -8.98 -11.89 25.53
CA ALA A 66 -8.43 -10.68 26.15
C ALA A 66 -7.69 -9.81 25.12
N ASN A 67 -6.92 -10.41 24.20
CA ASN A 67 -6.24 -9.69 23.12
C ASN A 67 -7.18 -9.11 22.03
N CYS A 68 -8.46 -9.49 22.02
CA CYS A 68 -9.46 -8.85 21.15
C CYS A 68 -9.89 -7.47 21.65
N PHE A 69 -9.77 -7.21 22.96
CA PHE A 69 -10.11 -5.93 23.56
C PHE A 69 -8.87 -5.02 23.60
N ALA A 70 -9.06 -3.75 23.25
CA ALA A 70 -7.98 -2.78 23.26
C ALA A 70 -7.63 -2.41 24.70
N GLU A 71 -6.33 -2.36 25.01
CA GLU A 71 -5.85 -1.79 26.27
C GLU A 71 -6.23 -0.30 26.27
N LYS A 72 -6.95 0.15 27.30
CA LYS A 72 -7.50 1.52 27.37
C LYS A 72 -6.36 2.49 27.62
N TYR A 73 -5.82 3.08 26.56
CA TYR A 73 -4.72 4.05 26.64
C TYR A 73 -5.08 5.37 25.96
N ILE A 74 -4.86 6.49 26.65
CA ILE A 74 -5.04 7.85 26.13
C ILE A 74 -3.65 8.37 25.77
N PRO A 75 -3.34 8.65 24.49
CA PRO A 75 -2.02 9.15 24.10
C PRO A 75 -1.75 10.53 24.70
N ILE A 76 -0.54 10.72 25.24
CA ILE A 76 -0.06 11.98 25.86
C ILE A 76 -0.13 13.16 24.86
N GLU A 77 -0.04 12.89 23.56
CA GLU A 77 -0.18 13.88 22.48
C GLU A 77 -1.57 14.55 22.41
N THR A 78 -2.60 14.01 23.08
CA THR A 78 -3.94 14.62 23.14
C THR A 78 -4.04 15.80 24.11
N ILE A 79 -2.99 16.13 24.85
CA ILE A 79 -3.03 17.14 25.91
C ILE A 79 -2.92 18.58 25.34
N SER A 80 -2.41 18.76 24.11
CA SER A 80 -2.24 20.10 23.49
C SER A 80 -3.27 20.47 22.43
N ASP A 81 -3.92 19.50 21.80
CA ASP A 81 -4.80 19.70 20.64
C ASP A 81 -6.26 19.31 20.98
N GLU A 82 -7.25 20.14 20.60
CA GLU A 82 -8.67 19.94 20.97
C GLU A 82 -9.34 18.68 20.38
N ARG A 83 -8.74 18.01 19.40
CA ARG A 83 -9.33 16.87 18.68
C ARG A 83 -8.59 15.56 18.94
N PRO A 84 -9.30 14.43 19.10
CA PRO A 84 -8.67 13.13 19.32
C PRO A 84 -7.88 12.65 18.09
N ILE A 85 -6.76 11.97 18.34
CA ILE A 85 -5.95 11.28 17.33
C ILE A 85 -6.74 10.11 16.75
N VAL A 86 -6.44 9.73 15.51
CA VAL A 86 -7.06 8.59 14.83
C VAL A 86 -7.02 7.31 15.68
N PRO A 87 -8.18 6.65 15.92
CA PRO A 87 -8.26 5.46 16.77
C PRO A 87 -7.40 4.28 16.32
N GLU A 88 -7.10 4.20 15.03
CA GLU A 88 -6.28 3.14 14.42
C GLU A 88 -4.96 2.87 15.17
N VAL A 89 -4.38 3.91 15.75
CA VAL A 89 -3.10 3.85 16.49
C VAL A 89 -3.23 2.97 17.73
N TYR A 90 -4.31 3.10 18.49
CA TYR A 90 -4.47 2.48 19.82
C TYR A 90 -5.57 1.40 19.91
N VAL A 91 -6.29 1.12 18.82
CA VAL A 91 -7.27 0.03 18.78
C VAL A 91 -6.61 -1.35 18.80
N SER A 92 -7.39 -2.37 19.20
CA SER A 92 -6.95 -3.76 19.20
C SER A 92 -6.65 -4.25 17.78
N PHE A 93 -5.77 -5.24 17.67
CA PHE A 93 -5.39 -5.81 16.39
C PHE A 93 -6.59 -6.33 15.56
N PRO A 94 -7.61 -7.00 16.14
CA PRO A 94 -8.81 -7.36 15.38
C PRO A 94 -9.59 -6.15 14.89
N SER A 95 -9.71 -5.09 15.69
CA SER A 95 -10.39 -3.86 15.27
C SER A 95 -9.65 -3.19 14.11
N ARG A 96 -8.30 -3.23 14.10
CA ARG A 96 -7.48 -2.76 12.98
C ARG A 96 -7.65 -3.62 11.73
N ILE A 97 -7.75 -4.94 11.88
CA ILE A 97 -8.05 -5.86 10.78
C ILE A 97 -9.45 -5.55 10.22
N PHE A 98 -10.50 -5.60 11.02
CA PHE A 98 -11.87 -5.46 10.53
C PHE A 98 -12.30 -4.00 10.29
N CYS A 99 -11.41 -3.03 10.52
CA CYS A 99 -11.69 -1.59 10.44
C CYS A 99 -12.90 -1.13 11.27
N THR A 100 -13.20 -1.84 12.38
CA THR A 100 -14.38 -1.53 13.21
C THR A 100 -14.28 -0.20 13.94
N TRP A 101 -13.06 0.32 14.10
CA TRP A 101 -12.82 1.63 14.68
C TRP A 101 -13.39 2.79 13.84
N VAL A 102 -13.60 2.59 12.53
CA VAL A 102 -14.22 3.59 11.64
C VAL A 102 -15.73 3.65 11.80
N THR A 103 -16.35 2.57 12.30
CA THR A 103 -17.81 2.42 12.38
C THR A 103 -18.48 3.55 13.14
N SER A 104 -17.86 4.08 14.20
CA SER A 104 -18.41 5.22 14.94
C SER A 104 -18.54 6.49 14.10
N LEU A 105 -17.57 6.76 13.21
CA LEU A 105 -17.61 7.91 12.32
C LEU A 105 -18.63 7.71 11.19
N ILE A 106 -18.73 6.49 10.64
CA ILE A 106 -19.74 6.15 9.61
C ILE A 106 -21.15 6.32 10.17
N LEU A 107 -21.42 5.80 11.37
CA LEU A 107 -22.73 5.96 12.02
C LEU A 107 -23.04 7.41 12.34
N ARG A 108 -22.03 8.22 12.68
CA ARG A 108 -22.20 9.67 12.89
C ARG A 108 -22.52 10.39 11.58
N GLY A 109 -21.85 10.04 10.49
CA GLY A 109 -22.10 10.55 9.14
C GLY A 109 -23.47 10.16 8.57
N TYR A 110 -24.00 8.99 8.97
CA TYR A 110 -25.37 8.59 8.65
C TYR A 110 -26.41 9.45 9.37
N LYS A 111 -26.14 9.84 10.61
CA LYS A 111 -27.07 10.64 11.44
C LYS A 111 -27.00 12.13 11.14
N LYS A 112 -25.82 12.66 10.79
CA LYS A 112 -25.59 14.08 10.52
C LYS A 112 -24.48 14.26 9.47
N PRO A 113 -24.52 15.32 8.64
CA PRO A 113 -23.42 15.64 7.75
C PRO A 113 -22.14 15.88 8.56
N LEU A 114 -21.03 15.27 8.13
CA LEU A 114 -19.75 15.39 8.79
C LEU A 114 -19.14 16.77 8.54
N THR A 115 -18.57 17.34 9.59
CA THR A 115 -17.80 18.60 9.54
C THR A 115 -16.32 18.33 9.83
N GLU A 116 -15.44 19.30 9.57
CA GLU A 116 -14.00 19.17 9.85
C GLU A 116 -13.70 18.87 11.33
N ASN A 117 -14.58 19.31 12.24
CA ASN A 117 -14.48 19.05 13.68
C ASN A 117 -14.80 17.60 14.06
N ASP A 118 -15.52 16.87 13.22
CA ASP A 118 -15.81 15.45 13.45
C ASP A 118 -14.67 14.52 12.99
N CYS A 119 -13.71 15.06 12.23
CA CYS A 119 -12.55 14.31 11.74
C CYS A 119 -11.46 14.16 12.79
N TRP A 120 -10.81 12.99 12.79
CA TRP A 120 -9.67 12.72 13.65
C TRP A 120 -8.41 13.42 13.18
N GLN A 121 -7.51 13.67 14.13
CA GLN A 121 -6.18 14.16 13.81
C GLN A 121 -5.24 13.04 13.39
N LEU A 122 -4.33 13.38 12.47
CA LEU A 122 -3.24 12.50 12.06
C LEU A 122 -2.13 12.50 13.12
N PRO A 123 -1.52 11.32 13.39
CA PRO A 123 -0.37 11.21 14.27
C PRO A 123 0.83 11.98 13.70
N ILE A 124 1.74 12.44 14.57
CA ILE A 124 2.89 13.27 14.19
C ILE A 124 3.77 12.61 13.11
N SER A 125 3.87 11.27 13.13
CA SER A 125 4.60 10.48 12.13
C SER A 125 4.04 10.61 10.71
N GLU A 126 2.73 10.82 10.56
CA GLU A 126 2.04 10.92 9.27
C GLU A 126 1.80 12.37 8.82
N ARG A 127 2.17 13.36 9.65
CA ARG A 127 2.08 14.78 9.29
C ARG A 127 3.07 15.11 8.18
N THR A 128 2.65 15.95 7.24
CA THR A 128 3.42 16.36 6.04
C THR A 128 4.83 16.86 6.38
N VAL A 129 4.99 17.60 7.48
CA VAL A 129 6.29 18.13 7.93
C VAL A 129 7.29 17.01 8.19
N THR A 130 6.85 15.97 8.90
CA THR A 130 7.67 14.81 9.29
C THR A 130 8.01 13.96 8.07
N VAL A 131 7.00 13.63 7.27
CA VAL A 131 7.14 12.81 6.05
C VAL A 131 8.07 13.49 5.03
N ALA A 132 7.90 14.79 4.77
CA ALA A 132 8.78 15.55 3.89
C ALA A 132 10.21 15.65 4.44
N HIS A 133 10.36 15.77 5.77
CA HIS A 133 11.69 15.81 6.40
C HIS A 133 12.43 14.47 6.29
N GLN A 134 11.74 13.33 6.40
CA GLN A 134 12.33 12.01 6.18
C GLN A 134 12.93 11.90 4.78
N VAL A 135 12.17 12.22 3.74
CA VAL A 135 12.66 12.21 2.35
C VAL A 135 13.81 13.20 2.16
N GLN A 136 13.71 14.40 2.75
CA GLN A 136 14.77 15.40 2.67
C GLN A 136 16.08 14.92 3.31
N ASN A 137 16.02 14.20 4.43
CA ASN A 137 17.18 13.64 5.10
C ASN A 137 17.81 12.52 4.26
N CYS A 138 17.01 11.62 3.68
CA CYS A 138 17.49 10.64 2.72
C CYS A 138 18.18 11.30 1.52
N MET A 139 17.60 12.38 0.98
CA MET A 139 18.16 13.13 -0.13
C MET A 139 19.51 13.77 0.22
N LYS A 140 19.64 14.36 1.42
CA LYS A 140 20.91 14.91 1.91
C LYS A 140 21.97 13.81 2.06
N GLY A 141 21.62 12.69 2.68
CA GLY A 141 22.54 11.57 2.86
C GLY A 141 23.05 10.97 1.54
N ILE A 142 22.18 10.84 0.54
CA ILE A 142 22.56 10.38 -0.80
C ILE A 142 23.48 11.40 -1.47
N ASN A 143 23.14 12.69 -1.43
CA ASN A 143 23.98 13.74 -2.01
C ASN A 143 25.39 13.74 -1.40
N THR A 144 25.52 13.64 -0.08
CA THR A 144 26.83 13.59 0.59
C THR A 144 27.64 12.36 0.17
N ARG A 145 26.99 11.20 0.02
CA ARG A 145 27.66 9.99 -0.49
C ARG A 145 28.13 10.17 -1.93
N THR A 146 27.28 10.72 -2.80
CA THR A 146 27.64 10.97 -4.20
C THR A 146 28.78 11.98 -4.32
N THR A 147 28.80 13.04 -3.52
CA THR A 147 29.92 13.99 -3.53
C THR A 147 31.21 13.34 -3.05
N ASN A 148 31.17 12.54 -1.98
CA ASN A 148 32.37 11.88 -1.45
C ASN A 148 32.96 10.89 -2.46
N ILE A 149 32.12 10.10 -3.13
CA ILE A 149 32.56 9.18 -4.19
C ILE A 149 33.20 9.94 -5.35
N SER A 150 32.65 11.09 -5.75
CA SER A 150 33.26 11.93 -6.78
C SER A 150 34.64 12.45 -6.35
N TYR A 151 34.79 12.91 -5.11
CA TYR A 151 36.09 13.36 -4.59
C TYR A 151 37.11 12.22 -4.51
N GLU A 152 36.68 11.02 -4.10
CA GLU A 152 37.54 9.84 -4.03
C GLU A 152 38.02 9.41 -5.42
N ASN A 153 37.12 9.33 -6.40
CA ASN A 153 37.46 9.00 -7.79
C ASN A 153 38.42 10.03 -8.42
N ILE A 154 38.24 11.32 -8.13
CA ILE A 154 39.17 12.37 -8.59
C ILE A 154 40.53 12.21 -7.91
N SER A 155 40.57 11.90 -6.61
CA SER A 155 41.83 11.68 -5.90
C SER A 155 42.60 10.46 -6.44
N ILE A 156 41.89 9.41 -6.88
CA ILE A 156 42.47 8.24 -7.53
C ILE A 156 42.99 8.59 -8.93
N ALA A 157 42.21 9.33 -9.73
CA ALA A 157 42.61 9.76 -11.07
C ALA A 157 43.88 10.63 -11.04
N ASN A 158 43.96 11.58 -10.11
CA ASN A 158 45.14 12.44 -9.95
C ASN A 158 46.38 11.62 -9.52
N ARG A 159 46.21 10.58 -8.69
CA ARG A 159 47.31 9.67 -8.33
C ARG A 159 47.79 8.85 -9.52
N THR A 160 46.89 8.37 -10.38
CA THR A 160 47.27 7.63 -11.59
C THR A 160 47.88 8.51 -12.68
N GLU A 161 47.55 9.80 -12.72
CA GLU A 161 48.22 10.77 -13.61
C GLU A 161 49.62 11.13 -13.11
N ASP A 162 49.81 11.26 -11.79
CA ASP A 162 51.14 11.52 -11.19
C ASP A 162 52.14 10.37 -11.42
N GLU A 163 51.67 9.13 -11.58
CA GLU A 163 52.51 7.98 -11.98
C GLU A 163 52.85 7.95 -13.48
N ASN A 164 52.08 8.64 -14.34
CA ASN A 164 52.26 8.67 -15.80
C ASN A 164 52.83 10.01 -16.35
N ARG A 165 53.38 10.86 -15.46
CA ARG A 165 53.85 12.24 -15.73
C ARG A 165 55.11 12.40 -16.59
N ASN A 166 55.33 11.57 -17.62
CA ASN A 166 56.39 11.80 -18.61
C ASN A 166 55.92 12.29 -19.98
N SER A 167 54.62 12.53 -20.19
CA SER A 167 54.14 13.17 -21.41
C SER A 167 52.74 13.70 -21.22
N LEU A 168 52.57 15.02 -21.42
CA LEU A 168 51.39 15.75 -21.89
C LEU A 168 50.97 16.89 -20.94
N ASN A 169 51.44 18.10 -21.22
CA ASN A 169 51.20 19.34 -20.48
C ASN A 169 49.87 20.06 -20.85
N ASP A 170 48.96 19.42 -21.57
CA ASP A 170 47.76 20.09 -22.12
C ASP A 170 46.44 19.38 -21.76
N LEU A 171 46.17 19.17 -20.47
CA LEU A 171 44.84 18.73 -20.01
C LEU A 171 44.15 19.82 -19.17
N PRO A 172 42.85 20.13 -19.43
CA PRO A 172 42.17 21.20 -18.73
C PRO A 172 41.97 20.82 -17.27
N LEU A 173 42.31 21.74 -16.36
CA LEU A 173 41.93 21.70 -14.94
C LEU A 173 40.45 21.32 -14.81
N ILE A 174 40.17 20.10 -14.34
CA ILE A 174 38.81 19.61 -14.14
C ILE A 174 38.19 20.44 -13.01
N ASP A 175 37.29 21.34 -13.37
CA ASP A 175 36.63 22.26 -12.46
C ASP A 175 35.78 21.49 -11.41
N ILE A 176 36.24 21.51 -10.16
CA ILE A 176 35.79 20.69 -9.02
C ILE A 176 34.35 21.00 -8.59
N LYS A 177 33.75 22.07 -9.11
CA LYS A 177 32.40 22.53 -8.76
C LYS A 177 31.38 22.39 -9.89
N LYS A 178 31.51 21.42 -10.79
CA LYS A 178 30.40 21.16 -11.74
C LYS A 178 29.13 20.79 -10.97
N PRO A 179 28.04 21.58 -11.06
CA PRO A 179 26.81 21.26 -10.39
C PRO A 179 26.30 19.91 -10.91
N LEU A 180 25.85 19.03 -10.01
CA LEU A 180 25.23 17.73 -10.35
C LEU A 180 24.29 17.91 -11.54
N SER A 181 24.47 17.05 -12.54
CA SER A 181 23.68 17.11 -13.77
C SER A 181 22.19 16.99 -13.45
N LYS A 182 21.33 17.56 -14.31
CA LYS A 182 19.87 17.49 -14.15
C LYS A 182 19.39 16.03 -13.99
N TYR A 183 20.04 15.10 -14.69
CA TYR A 183 19.78 13.67 -14.59
C TYR A 183 20.15 13.11 -13.20
N GLN A 184 21.35 13.42 -12.69
CA GLN A 184 21.78 12.98 -11.36
C GLN A 184 20.82 13.46 -10.26
N LYS A 185 20.38 14.73 -10.33
CA LYS A 185 19.40 15.29 -9.37
C LYS A 185 18.06 14.56 -9.40
N LYS A 186 17.56 14.20 -10.60
CA LYS A 186 16.32 13.42 -10.76
C LYS A 186 16.47 12.03 -10.13
N THR A 187 17.58 11.36 -10.41
CA THR A 187 17.87 10.03 -9.86
C THR A 187 17.93 10.06 -8.34
N ILE A 188 18.64 11.04 -7.75
CA ILE A 188 18.75 11.19 -6.30
C ILE A 188 17.38 11.42 -5.64
N PHE A 189 16.51 12.23 -6.25
CA PHE A 189 15.16 12.46 -5.73
C PHE A 189 14.36 11.15 -5.66
N TRP A 190 14.33 10.37 -6.75
CA TRP A 190 13.60 9.10 -6.77
C TRP A 190 14.18 8.08 -5.79
N HIS A 191 15.51 7.98 -5.71
CA HIS A 191 16.16 7.10 -4.74
C HIS A 191 15.87 7.52 -3.29
N ALA A 192 15.81 8.82 -3.00
CA ALA A 192 15.46 9.33 -1.68
C ALA A 192 13.99 9.07 -1.34
N LEU A 193 13.08 9.28 -2.31
CA LEU A 193 11.64 9.08 -2.13
C LEU A 193 11.30 7.61 -1.85
N PHE A 194 11.79 6.71 -2.70
CA PHE A 194 11.60 5.27 -2.50
C PHE A 194 12.39 4.77 -1.29
N GLY A 195 13.61 5.25 -1.08
CA GLY A 195 14.47 4.87 0.04
C GLY A 195 13.90 5.24 1.41
N ALA A 196 13.18 6.37 1.52
CA ALA A 196 12.57 6.80 2.77
C ALA A 196 11.43 5.88 3.25
N PHE A 197 10.76 5.16 2.34
CA PHE A 197 9.61 4.31 2.64
C PHE A 197 9.79 2.86 2.17
N ILE A 198 11.04 2.45 1.91
CA ILE A 198 11.35 1.15 1.32
C ILE A 198 10.91 -0.02 2.21
N ASP A 199 11.01 0.14 3.53
CA ASP A 199 10.57 -0.86 4.51
C ASP A 199 9.06 -1.14 4.38
N LYS A 200 8.26 -0.09 4.16
CA LYS A 200 6.81 -0.20 3.97
C LYS A 200 6.44 -0.80 2.62
N ILE A 201 7.18 -0.42 1.57
CA ILE A 201 6.97 -0.95 0.21
C ILE A 201 7.28 -2.45 0.19
N ILE A 202 8.41 -2.88 0.77
CA ILE A 202 8.77 -4.29 0.85
C ILE A 202 7.74 -5.06 1.68
N ALA A 203 7.33 -4.53 2.84
CA ALA A 203 6.29 -5.15 3.66
C ALA A 203 4.98 -5.34 2.88
N GLY A 204 4.54 -4.33 2.13
CA GLY A 204 3.37 -4.44 1.26
C GLY A 204 3.54 -5.48 0.15
N GLY A 205 4.74 -5.61 -0.42
CA GLY A 205 5.06 -6.66 -1.40
C GLY A 205 4.97 -8.06 -0.84
N LEU A 206 5.47 -8.29 0.37
CA LEU A 206 5.35 -9.57 1.07
C LEU A 206 3.89 -9.93 1.37
N ILE A 207 3.10 -8.95 1.83
CA ILE A 207 1.66 -9.14 2.05
C ILE A 207 0.95 -9.51 0.73
N LYS A 208 1.30 -8.86 -0.38
CA LYS A 208 0.74 -9.18 -1.71
C LYS A 208 1.12 -10.59 -2.16
N PHE A 209 2.37 -10.99 -1.94
CA PHE A 209 2.83 -12.34 -2.27
C PHE A 209 2.04 -13.41 -1.51
N VAL A 210 1.84 -13.24 -0.19
CA VAL A 210 1.03 -14.16 0.62
C VAL A 210 -0.43 -14.19 0.16
N HIS A 211 -1.01 -13.03 -0.17
CA HIS A 211 -2.33 -12.98 -0.79
C HIS A 211 -2.40 -13.83 -2.07
N ASP A 212 -1.41 -13.72 -2.94
CA ASP A 212 -1.37 -14.42 -4.23
C ASP A 212 -1.28 -15.93 -4.03
N LEU A 213 -0.54 -16.40 -3.03
CA LEU A 213 -0.50 -17.82 -2.67
C LEU A 213 -1.88 -18.35 -2.26
N PHE A 214 -2.63 -17.61 -1.43
CA PHE A 214 -3.99 -18.01 -1.06
C PHE A 214 -4.93 -18.01 -2.27
N GLN A 215 -4.85 -16.99 -3.13
CA GLN A 215 -5.65 -16.90 -4.35
C GLN A 215 -5.38 -18.09 -5.30
N LEU A 216 -4.13 -18.50 -5.46
CA LEU A 216 -3.73 -19.63 -6.31
C LEU A 216 -4.11 -20.99 -5.70
N THR A 217 -4.16 -21.08 -4.37
CA THR A 217 -4.50 -22.33 -3.65
C THR A 217 -6.00 -22.63 -3.70
N GLY A 218 -6.86 -21.60 -3.75
CA GLY A 218 -8.32 -21.75 -3.76
C GLY A 218 -8.86 -22.74 -4.82
N PRO A 219 -8.52 -22.58 -6.12
CA PRO A 219 -8.94 -23.50 -7.17
C PRO A 219 -8.45 -24.94 -6.99
N LEU A 220 -7.26 -25.15 -6.41
CA LEU A 220 -6.71 -26.49 -6.17
C LEU A 220 -7.54 -27.25 -5.13
N ILE A 221 -7.98 -26.56 -4.09
CA ILE A 221 -8.81 -27.16 -3.04
C ILE A 221 -10.23 -27.37 -3.54
N LEU A 222 -10.75 -26.45 -4.35
CA LEU A 222 -12.02 -26.66 -5.03
C LEU A 222 -11.98 -27.93 -5.91
N LYS A 223 -10.87 -28.18 -6.62
CA LYS A 223 -10.68 -29.43 -7.37
C LYS A 223 -10.70 -30.67 -6.46
N LEU A 224 -10.00 -30.64 -5.32
CA LEU A 224 -10.03 -31.76 -4.34
C LEU A 224 -11.43 -31.98 -3.77
N PHE A 225 -12.17 -30.89 -3.53
CA PHE A 225 -13.55 -30.93 -3.06
C PHE A 225 -14.50 -31.51 -4.11
N LEU A 226 -14.34 -31.16 -5.39
CA LEU A 226 -15.13 -31.76 -6.47
C LEU A 226 -14.81 -33.25 -6.67
N ASN A 227 -13.52 -33.63 -6.62
CA ASN A 227 -13.08 -35.02 -6.67
C ASN A 227 -13.49 -35.84 -5.42
N TYR A 228 -13.95 -35.21 -4.35
CA TYR A 228 -14.55 -35.94 -3.22
C TYR A 228 -15.93 -36.49 -3.61
N PHE A 229 -16.72 -35.76 -4.42
CA PHE A 229 -18.04 -36.20 -4.85
C PHE A 229 -18.03 -37.30 -5.91
N THR A 230 -16.91 -37.55 -6.57
CA THR A 230 -16.80 -38.61 -7.57
C THR A 230 -16.67 -40.01 -6.95
N ASP A 231 -16.16 -40.12 -5.72
CA ASP A 231 -15.90 -41.40 -5.06
C ASP A 231 -16.81 -41.60 -3.83
N PRO A 232 -17.80 -42.50 -3.88
CA PRO A 232 -18.75 -42.72 -2.78
C PRO A 232 -18.14 -43.44 -1.56
N THR A 233 -16.92 -43.96 -1.69
CA THR A 233 -16.19 -44.68 -0.63
C THR A 233 -15.50 -43.74 0.37
N LYS A 234 -15.40 -42.45 0.06
CA LYS A 234 -14.71 -41.46 0.91
C LYS A 234 -15.54 -41.13 2.16
N PRO A 235 -14.90 -40.94 3.32
CA PRO A 235 -15.61 -40.65 4.57
C PRO A 235 -16.14 -39.20 4.59
N LYS A 236 -17.31 -39.01 5.21
CA LYS A 236 -18.02 -37.71 5.27
C LYS A 236 -17.19 -36.55 5.85
N TRP A 237 -16.33 -36.84 6.83
CA TRP A 237 -15.50 -35.82 7.48
C TRP A 237 -14.53 -35.15 6.48
N LEU A 238 -14.09 -35.87 5.44
CA LEU A 238 -13.16 -35.34 4.44
C LEU A 238 -13.80 -34.23 3.60
N GLY A 239 -15.08 -34.38 3.23
CA GLY A 239 -15.84 -33.36 2.53
C GLY A 239 -16.04 -32.10 3.38
N ILE A 240 -16.38 -32.27 4.66
CA ILE A 240 -16.52 -31.16 5.62
C ILE A 240 -15.18 -30.44 5.80
N PHE A 241 -14.08 -31.19 5.90
CA PHE A 241 -12.73 -30.63 6.01
C PHE A 241 -12.38 -29.76 4.81
N TYR A 242 -12.59 -30.23 3.58
CA TYR A 242 -12.33 -29.44 2.38
C TYR A 242 -13.19 -28.17 2.30
N ALA A 243 -14.46 -28.23 2.72
CA ALA A 243 -15.34 -27.06 2.76
C ALA A 243 -14.86 -25.99 3.77
N ILE A 244 -14.49 -26.41 4.98
CA ILE A 244 -13.93 -25.50 6.01
C ILE A 244 -12.60 -24.91 5.54
N LEU A 245 -11.74 -25.74 4.95
CA LEU A 245 -10.44 -25.31 4.44
C LEU A 245 -10.58 -24.28 3.32
N LEU A 246 -11.49 -24.51 2.37
CA LEU A 246 -11.79 -23.58 1.28
C LEU A 246 -12.30 -22.24 1.83
N SER A 247 -13.24 -22.27 2.78
CA SER A 247 -13.76 -21.07 3.43
C SER A 247 -12.65 -20.28 4.15
N THR A 248 -11.79 -20.98 4.89
CA THR A 248 -10.67 -20.38 5.61
C THR A 248 -9.68 -19.70 4.67
N ILE A 249 -9.35 -20.33 3.55
CA ILE A 249 -8.42 -19.78 2.56
C ILE A 249 -8.98 -18.54 1.88
N VAL A 250 -10.27 -18.56 1.50
CA VAL A 250 -10.93 -17.37 0.93
C VAL A 250 -10.98 -16.24 1.96
N PHE A 251 -11.27 -16.54 3.22
CA PHE A 251 -11.27 -15.54 4.29
C PHE A 251 -9.88 -14.93 4.53
N CYS A 252 -8.83 -15.76 4.58
CA CYS A 252 -7.45 -15.31 4.67
C CYS A 252 -7.07 -14.44 3.46
N GLN A 253 -7.42 -14.87 2.25
CA GLN A 253 -7.19 -14.10 1.02
C GLN A 253 -7.76 -12.68 1.15
N VAL A 254 -9.02 -12.52 1.58
CA VAL A 254 -9.65 -11.20 1.77
C VAL A 254 -8.92 -10.36 2.80
N ILE A 255 -8.49 -10.95 3.93
CA ILE A 255 -7.74 -10.25 4.97
C ILE A 255 -6.41 -9.70 4.44
N PHE A 256 -5.64 -10.54 3.72
CA PHE A 256 -4.35 -10.13 3.15
C PHE A 256 -4.53 -9.10 2.03
N LEU A 257 -5.55 -9.21 1.20
CA LEU A 257 -5.83 -8.21 0.15
C LEU A 257 -6.14 -6.84 0.76
N ARG A 258 -6.98 -6.80 1.81
CA ARG A 258 -7.30 -5.56 2.51
C ARG A 258 -6.06 -4.97 3.19
N ALA A 259 -5.27 -5.80 3.87
CA ALA A 259 -4.02 -5.36 4.50
C ALA A 259 -3.03 -4.79 3.46
N TYR A 260 -2.95 -5.42 2.28
CA TYR A 260 -2.17 -4.92 1.15
C TYR A 260 -2.64 -3.53 0.73
N PHE A 261 -3.93 -3.37 0.41
CA PHE A 261 -4.45 -2.08 -0.04
C PHE A 261 -4.27 -1.00 1.00
N HIS A 262 -4.58 -1.28 2.26
CA HIS A 262 -4.40 -0.32 3.34
C HIS A 262 -2.93 0.13 3.48
N CYS A 263 -1.97 -0.80 3.45
CA CYS A 263 -0.55 -0.47 3.48
C CYS A 263 -0.12 0.40 2.29
N GLN A 264 -0.54 0.03 1.07
CA GLN A 264 -0.17 0.77 -0.14
C GLN A 264 -0.83 2.14 -0.24
N PHE A 265 -2.08 2.28 0.20
CA PHE A 265 -2.73 3.59 0.29
C PHE A 265 -1.97 4.53 1.24
N LEU A 266 -1.52 4.03 2.39
CA LEU A 266 -0.69 4.82 3.31
C LEU A 266 0.64 5.24 2.68
N VAL A 267 1.33 4.34 1.96
CA VAL A 267 2.57 4.71 1.24
C VAL A 267 2.28 5.75 0.16
N GLY A 268 1.19 5.60 -0.60
CA GLY A 268 0.76 6.56 -1.62
C GLY A 268 0.46 7.94 -1.03
N LEU A 269 -0.22 7.99 0.12
CA LEU A 269 -0.48 9.24 0.85
C LEU A 269 0.82 9.88 1.35
N ARG A 270 1.78 9.10 1.85
CA ARG A 270 3.10 9.60 2.24
C ARG A 270 3.87 10.16 1.06
N PHE A 271 3.83 9.50 -0.09
CA PHE A 271 4.45 9.99 -1.34
C PHE A 271 3.85 11.35 -1.72
N ARG A 272 2.52 11.43 -1.80
CA ARG A 272 1.79 12.67 -2.11
C ARG A 272 2.19 13.80 -1.14
N SER A 273 2.12 13.55 0.17
CA SER A 273 2.45 14.53 1.20
C SER A 273 3.92 14.96 1.14
N ALA A 274 4.85 14.02 0.94
CA ALA A 274 6.27 14.33 0.78
C ALA A 274 6.52 15.24 -0.41
N ILE A 275 5.94 14.93 -1.57
CA ILE A 275 6.09 15.71 -2.80
C ILE A 275 5.58 17.13 -2.57
N ILE A 276 4.35 17.29 -2.07
CA ILE A 276 3.76 18.60 -1.80
C ILE A 276 4.64 19.40 -0.82
N GLY A 277 5.07 18.79 0.29
CA GLY A 277 5.90 19.45 1.29
C GLY A 277 7.27 19.88 0.76
N LEU A 278 7.91 19.05 -0.08
CA LEU A 278 9.20 19.36 -0.70
C LEU A 278 9.09 20.46 -1.76
N VAL A 279 8.06 20.40 -2.61
CA VAL A 279 7.82 21.42 -3.63
C VAL A 279 7.50 22.76 -2.97
N TYR A 280 6.69 22.76 -1.91
CA TYR A 280 6.36 23.98 -1.16
C TYR A 280 7.60 24.58 -0.49
N ARG A 281 8.42 23.76 0.17
CA ARG A 281 9.70 24.24 0.74
C ARG A 281 10.65 24.76 -0.32
N LYS A 282 10.66 24.16 -1.51
CA LYS A 282 11.52 24.58 -2.61
C LYS A 282 11.04 25.89 -3.23
N SER A 283 9.74 26.08 -3.43
CA SER A 283 9.17 27.29 -4.02
C SER A 283 9.49 28.55 -3.22
N LEU A 284 9.50 28.44 -1.88
CA LEU A 284 9.89 29.51 -0.96
C LEU A 284 11.38 29.89 -1.06
N LYS A 285 12.22 29.02 -1.62
CA LYS A 285 13.69 29.20 -1.73
C LYS A 285 14.18 29.37 -3.18
N LEU A 286 13.27 29.48 -4.15
CA LEU A 286 13.65 29.70 -5.54
C LEU A 286 14.14 31.14 -5.74
N SER A 287 15.21 31.28 -6.51
CA SER A 287 15.71 32.59 -6.96
C SER A 287 14.70 33.25 -7.90
N ASN A 288 14.72 34.59 -8.01
CA ASN A 288 13.83 35.29 -8.95
C ASN A 288 14.03 34.83 -10.40
N SER A 289 15.27 34.55 -10.81
CA SER A 289 15.57 34.02 -12.16
C SER A 289 14.91 32.66 -12.39
N SER A 290 14.92 31.76 -11.40
CA SER A 290 14.24 30.45 -11.50
C SER A 290 12.72 30.54 -11.38
N LYS A 291 12.17 31.56 -10.70
CA LYS A 291 10.73 31.80 -10.64
C LYS A 291 10.15 32.26 -11.97
N HIS A 292 10.95 32.89 -12.83
CA HIS A 292 10.51 33.22 -14.20
C HIS A 292 10.42 31.97 -15.10
N GLU A 293 11.13 30.89 -14.80
CA GLU A 293 11.07 29.63 -15.56
C GLU A 293 9.84 28.78 -15.22
N THR A 294 9.29 28.90 -14.01
CA THR A 294 8.11 28.14 -13.56
C THR A 294 7.08 29.06 -12.94
N THR A 295 5.91 29.15 -13.57
CA THR A 295 4.82 29.99 -13.11
C THR A 295 4.22 29.47 -11.79
N THR A 296 3.60 30.37 -11.02
CA THR A 296 2.86 29.98 -9.81
C THR A 296 1.76 28.96 -10.11
N GLY A 297 1.10 29.07 -11.27
CA GLY A 297 0.10 28.12 -11.73
C GLY A 297 0.66 26.71 -11.95
N GLU A 298 1.82 26.60 -12.60
CA GLU A 298 2.48 25.29 -12.80
C GLU A 298 2.91 24.65 -11.48
N MET A 299 3.39 25.44 -10.50
CA MET A 299 3.72 24.91 -9.18
C MET A 299 2.49 24.39 -8.44
N ILE A 300 1.36 25.10 -8.51
CA ILE A 300 0.09 24.65 -7.93
C ILE A 300 -0.39 23.38 -8.62
N ASN A 301 -0.29 23.32 -9.96
CA ASN A 301 -0.65 22.14 -10.72
C ASN A 301 0.17 20.91 -10.30
N LEU A 302 1.48 21.09 -10.11
CA LEU A 302 2.38 20.03 -9.66
C LEU A 302 2.02 19.52 -8.25
N MET A 303 1.60 20.41 -7.34
CA MET A 303 1.15 20.03 -6.00
C MET A 303 -0.25 19.38 -5.99
N ALA A 304 -1.16 19.83 -6.85
CA ALA A 304 -2.56 19.42 -6.83
C ALA A 304 -2.83 18.16 -7.66
N ILE A 305 -2.27 18.09 -8.88
CA ILE A 305 -2.53 17.01 -9.84
C ILE A 305 -1.40 15.98 -9.79
N ASP A 306 -0.17 16.39 -10.09
CA ASP A 306 0.93 15.43 -10.27
C ASP A 306 1.24 14.65 -8.99
N ALA A 307 1.27 15.34 -7.83
CA ALA A 307 1.48 14.69 -6.55
C ALA A 307 0.36 13.68 -6.19
N SER A 308 -0.89 13.93 -6.62
CA SER A 308 -1.99 12.97 -6.44
C SER A 308 -1.74 11.71 -7.26
N HIS A 309 -1.39 11.90 -8.53
CA HIS A 309 -1.18 10.79 -9.45
C HIS A 309 -0.06 9.86 -8.99
N PHE A 310 1.04 10.40 -8.43
CA PHE A 310 2.09 9.56 -7.84
C PHE A 310 1.63 8.75 -6.63
N GLY A 311 0.75 9.31 -5.80
CA GLY A 311 0.12 8.58 -4.70
C GLY A 311 -0.71 7.40 -5.20
N GLU A 312 -1.48 7.61 -6.28
CA GLU A 312 -2.32 6.58 -6.91
C GLU A 312 -1.47 5.47 -7.56
N ILE A 313 -0.41 5.81 -8.31
CA ILE A 313 0.50 4.84 -8.93
C ILE A 313 1.08 3.87 -7.89
N THR A 314 1.39 4.37 -6.70
CA THR A 314 1.96 3.55 -5.61
C THR A 314 1.06 2.35 -5.28
N THR A 315 -0.26 2.52 -5.35
CA THR A 315 -1.22 1.43 -5.08
C THR A 315 -1.17 0.28 -6.10
N GLN A 316 -0.68 0.56 -7.31
CA GLN A 316 -0.55 -0.40 -8.41
C GLN A 316 0.88 -0.94 -8.55
N LEU A 317 1.84 -0.45 -7.77
CA LEU A 317 3.26 -0.76 -7.93
C LEU A 317 3.53 -2.28 -7.94
N HIS A 318 2.91 -3.02 -7.03
CA HIS A 318 3.14 -4.46 -6.92
C HIS A 318 2.47 -5.29 -8.01
N MET A 319 1.54 -4.72 -8.78
CA MET A 319 0.94 -5.42 -9.93
C MET A 319 1.97 -5.70 -11.03
N LEU A 320 3.06 -4.91 -11.11
CA LEU A 320 4.11 -5.08 -12.11
C LEU A 320 4.81 -6.45 -12.03
N TRP A 321 5.04 -6.98 -10.83
CA TRP A 321 5.65 -8.30 -10.64
C TRP A 321 4.61 -9.37 -10.29
N SER A 322 3.57 -9.01 -9.55
CA SER A 322 2.51 -9.93 -9.12
C SER A 322 1.68 -10.42 -10.30
N GLY A 323 1.36 -9.55 -11.28
CA GLY A 323 0.60 -9.94 -12.47
C GLY A 323 1.29 -11.05 -13.28
N PRO A 324 2.55 -10.86 -13.73
CA PRO A 324 3.31 -11.91 -14.40
C PRO A 324 3.43 -13.18 -13.56
N PHE A 325 3.73 -13.05 -12.25
CA PHE A 325 3.80 -14.19 -11.34
C PHE A 325 2.51 -15.02 -11.32
N GLN A 326 1.35 -14.36 -11.16
CA GLN A 326 0.05 -15.03 -11.16
C GLN A 326 -0.25 -15.71 -12.51
N ILE A 327 -0.05 -14.99 -13.61
CA ILE A 327 -0.30 -15.52 -14.96
C ILE A 327 0.56 -16.76 -15.21
N THR A 328 1.86 -16.73 -14.88
CA THR A 328 2.75 -17.86 -15.09
C THR A 328 2.28 -19.10 -14.31
N ILE A 329 1.95 -18.96 -13.02
CA ILE A 329 1.49 -20.11 -12.22
C ILE A 329 0.15 -20.64 -12.74
N ILE A 330 -0.81 -19.75 -13.07
CA ILE A 330 -2.11 -20.16 -13.60
C ILE A 330 -1.93 -20.94 -14.92
N LEU A 331 -1.06 -20.49 -15.82
CA LEU A 331 -0.79 -21.20 -17.07
C LEU A 331 -0.17 -22.59 -16.84
N VAL A 332 0.75 -22.72 -15.88
CA VAL A 332 1.33 -24.03 -15.50
C VAL A 332 0.27 -24.95 -14.92
N LEU A 333 -0.56 -24.46 -13.99
CA LEU A 333 -1.64 -25.24 -13.36
C LEU A 333 -2.69 -25.69 -14.38
N LEU A 334 -3.08 -24.80 -15.28
CA LEU A 334 -3.96 -25.16 -16.38
C LEU A 334 -3.29 -26.24 -17.24
N TYR A 335 -2.04 -26.04 -17.66
CA TYR A 335 -1.35 -27.00 -18.54
C TYR A 335 -1.30 -28.40 -17.92
N GLN A 336 -1.09 -28.51 -16.62
CA GLN A 336 -1.17 -29.79 -15.92
C GLN A 336 -2.56 -30.43 -15.95
N GLN A 337 -3.63 -29.63 -15.98
CA GLN A 337 -5.01 -30.11 -15.96
C GLN A 337 -5.56 -30.48 -17.35
N MET A 338 -5.23 -29.71 -18.40
CA MET A 338 -5.82 -29.88 -19.74
C MET A 338 -4.78 -30.07 -20.86
N GLN A 339 -3.48 -30.08 -20.54
CA GLN A 339 -2.37 -30.28 -21.47
C GLN A 339 -2.43 -29.31 -22.67
N LEU A 340 -2.38 -29.82 -23.90
CA LEU A 340 -2.38 -29.00 -25.12
C LEU A 340 -3.73 -28.32 -25.41
N ALA A 341 -4.82 -28.73 -24.75
CA ALA A 341 -6.14 -28.15 -24.98
C ALA A 341 -6.26 -26.67 -24.52
N ILE A 342 -5.25 -26.13 -23.83
CA ILE A 342 -5.20 -24.72 -23.37
C ILE A 342 -4.75 -23.75 -24.44
N ILE A 343 -4.05 -24.24 -25.47
CA ILE A 343 -3.46 -23.40 -26.51
C ILE A 343 -4.48 -22.42 -27.14
N PRO A 344 -5.71 -22.84 -27.52
CA PRO A 344 -6.70 -21.91 -28.06
C PRO A 344 -7.10 -20.80 -27.08
N GLY A 345 -7.21 -21.13 -25.78
CA GLY A 345 -7.55 -20.16 -24.74
C GLY A 345 -6.44 -19.13 -24.53
N VAL A 346 -5.18 -19.57 -24.50
CA VAL A 346 -4.02 -18.67 -24.40
C VAL A 346 -3.87 -17.80 -25.63
N ALA A 347 -4.09 -18.35 -26.82
CA ALA A 347 -4.09 -17.58 -28.07
C ALA A 347 -5.15 -16.47 -28.05
N LEU A 348 -6.36 -16.77 -27.55
CA LEU A 348 -7.42 -15.77 -27.38
C LEU A 348 -7.04 -14.68 -26.37
N LEU A 349 -6.44 -15.05 -25.22
CA LEU A 349 -5.97 -14.09 -24.22
C LEU A 349 -4.86 -13.17 -24.78
N LEU A 350 -3.92 -13.72 -25.55
CA LEU A 350 -2.88 -12.94 -26.22
C LEU A 350 -3.46 -12.01 -27.28
N LEU A 351 -4.49 -12.44 -28.02
CA LEU A 351 -5.21 -11.61 -28.99
C LEU A 351 -5.95 -10.43 -28.32
N MET A 352 -6.41 -10.60 -27.07
CA MET A 352 -7.06 -9.50 -26.33
C MET A 352 -6.08 -8.37 -25.99
N ILE A 353 -4.78 -8.62 -25.90
CA ILE A 353 -3.77 -7.58 -25.62
C ILE A 353 -3.75 -6.50 -26.71
N PRO A 354 -3.50 -6.80 -28.00
CA PRO A 354 -3.50 -5.78 -29.05
C PRO A 354 -4.87 -5.14 -29.26
N ILE A 355 -5.98 -5.87 -29.06
CA ILE A 355 -7.34 -5.30 -29.12
C ILE A 355 -7.51 -4.23 -28.04
N ASN A 356 -7.17 -4.54 -26.78
CA ASN A 356 -7.24 -3.58 -25.69
C ASN A 356 -6.32 -2.37 -25.92
N LEU A 357 -5.10 -2.59 -26.44
CA LEU A 357 -4.19 -1.49 -26.77
C LEU A 357 -4.73 -0.60 -27.91
N PHE A 358 -5.36 -1.20 -28.92
CA PHE A 358 -5.99 -0.45 -30.01
C PHE A 358 -7.18 0.39 -29.52
N LEU A 359 -8.07 -0.22 -28.72
CA LEU A 359 -9.19 0.48 -28.09
C LEU A 359 -8.71 1.64 -27.21
N GLN A 360 -7.67 1.42 -26.40
CA GLN A 360 -7.07 2.48 -25.56
C GLN A 360 -6.49 3.63 -26.39
N ARG A 361 -5.89 3.36 -27.56
CA ARG A 361 -5.41 4.41 -28.47
C ARG A 361 -6.56 5.25 -29.02
N ILE A 362 -7.66 4.61 -29.43
CA ILE A 362 -8.87 5.30 -29.87
C ILE A 362 -9.43 6.16 -28.73
N GLN A 363 -9.61 5.56 -27.54
CA GLN A 363 -10.11 6.25 -26.36
C GLN A 363 -9.26 7.48 -26.04
N LYS A 364 -7.93 7.33 -26.00
CA LYS A 364 -7.00 8.45 -25.77
C LYS A 364 -7.16 9.57 -26.80
N LYS A 365 -7.31 9.23 -28.10
CA LYS A 365 -7.53 10.21 -29.17
C LYS A 365 -8.86 10.94 -29.01
N LEU A 366 -9.94 10.22 -28.68
CA LEU A 366 -11.25 10.80 -28.46
C LEU A 366 -11.27 11.68 -27.20
N THR A 367 -10.71 11.22 -26.08
CA THR A 367 -10.58 12.00 -24.85
C THR A 367 -9.76 13.26 -25.08
N SER A 368 -8.67 13.21 -25.85
CA SER A 368 -7.90 14.40 -26.19
C SER A 368 -8.72 15.43 -26.96
N LYS A 369 -9.47 15.02 -27.99
CA LYS A 369 -10.38 15.91 -28.74
C LYS A 369 -11.51 16.45 -27.89
N GLN A 370 -12.05 15.63 -26.99
CA GLN A 370 -13.09 16.02 -26.06
C GLN A 370 -12.58 17.11 -25.11
N LEU A 371 -11.35 16.97 -24.60
CA LEU A 371 -10.74 17.96 -23.72
C LEU A 371 -10.54 19.30 -24.45
N THR A 372 -10.07 19.32 -25.69
CA THR A 372 -9.90 20.58 -26.45
C THR A 372 -11.22 21.33 -26.66
N VAL A 373 -12.28 20.63 -27.09
CA VAL A 373 -13.61 21.27 -27.28
C VAL A 373 -14.20 21.72 -25.95
N LYS A 374 -13.99 20.95 -24.87
CA LYS A 374 -14.43 21.33 -23.53
C LYS A 374 -13.73 22.60 -23.04
N ASP A 375 -12.43 22.74 -23.32
CA ASP A 375 -11.65 23.93 -22.94
C ASP A 375 -12.12 25.18 -23.70
N GLU A 376 -12.38 25.07 -25.01
CA GLU A 376 -12.95 26.17 -25.81
C GLU A 376 -14.31 26.61 -25.26
N ARG A 377 -15.19 25.66 -24.92
CA ARG A 377 -16.49 25.93 -24.29
C ARG A 377 -16.32 26.64 -22.94
N ILE A 378 -15.42 26.16 -22.07
CA ILE A 378 -15.19 26.77 -20.75
C ILE A 378 -14.66 28.20 -20.91
N LYS A 379 -13.76 28.43 -21.88
CA LYS A 379 -13.25 29.77 -22.18
C LYS A 379 -14.36 30.71 -22.63
N MET A 380 -15.19 30.30 -23.59
CA MET A 380 -16.33 31.09 -24.06
C MET A 380 -17.32 31.40 -22.93
N MET A 381 -17.64 30.40 -22.09
CA MET A 381 -18.50 30.60 -20.92
C MET A 381 -17.91 31.61 -19.93
N ASN A 382 -16.60 31.60 -19.70
CA ASN A 382 -15.94 32.59 -18.84
C ASN A 382 -16.02 34.01 -19.44
N GLU A 383 -15.86 34.17 -20.76
CA GLU A 383 -16.01 35.45 -21.44
C GLU A 383 -17.44 35.99 -21.32
N ILE A 384 -18.46 35.13 -21.54
CA ILE A 384 -19.87 35.46 -21.36
C ILE A 384 -20.18 35.90 -19.91
N LEU A 385 -19.69 35.15 -18.91
CA LEU A 385 -19.93 35.44 -17.50
C LEU A 385 -19.27 36.75 -17.08
N ASN A 386 -18.04 37.02 -17.53
CA ASN A 386 -17.37 38.28 -17.28
C ASN A 386 -18.08 39.47 -17.95
N GLY A 387 -18.67 39.25 -19.14
CA GLY A 387 -19.41 40.25 -19.90
C GLY A 387 -20.91 40.33 -19.62
N ILE A 388 -21.44 39.63 -18.61
CA ILE A 388 -22.88 39.34 -18.50
C ILE A 388 -23.78 40.59 -18.45
N ARG A 389 -23.30 41.68 -17.85
CA ARG A 389 -24.05 42.95 -17.77
C ARG A 389 -24.26 43.57 -19.15
N VAL A 390 -23.23 43.55 -19.99
CA VAL A 390 -23.29 44.08 -21.36
C VAL A 390 -24.24 43.22 -22.20
N LEU A 391 -24.11 41.89 -22.12
CA LEU A 391 -24.99 40.97 -22.86
C LEU A 391 -26.47 41.16 -22.47
N LYS A 392 -26.76 41.36 -21.18
CA LYS A 392 -28.14 41.64 -20.72
C LYS A 392 -28.65 43.01 -21.17
N LEU A 393 -27.81 44.03 -21.14
CA LEU A 393 -28.18 45.39 -21.57
C LEU A 393 -28.58 45.46 -23.05
N TYR A 394 -27.93 44.65 -23.89
CA TYR A 394 -28.22 44.57 -25.33
C TYR A 394 -29.16 43.41 -25.72
N ALA A 395 -29.68 42.66 -24.75
CA ALA A 395 -30.51 41.46 -24.99
C ALA A 395 -29.86 40.42 -25.94
N TRP A 396 -28.52 40.27 -25.87
CA TRP A 396 -27.74 39.35 -26.73
C TRP A 396 -27.69 37.91 -26.21
N GLU A 397 -28.37 37.59 -25.11
CA GLU A 397 -28.36 36.27 -24.48
C GLU A 397 -28.73 35.13 -25.43
N MET A 398 -29.78 35.30 -26.24
CA MET A 398 -30.21 34.28 -27.20
C MET A 398 -29.19 34.03 -28.33
N ALA A 399 -28.39 35.04 -28.68
CA ALA A 399 -27.36 34.92 -29.71
C ALA A 399 -26.14 34.14 -29.20
N PHE A 400 -25.79 34.24 -27.91
CA PHE A 400 -24.67 33.53 -27.30
C PHE A 400 -25.03 32.13 -26.76
N ILE A 401 -26.32 31.84 -26.58
CA ILE A 401 -26.81 30.51 -26.15
C ILE A 401 -26.81 29.51 -27.32
N ARG A 402 -27.00 30.00 -28.54
CA ARG A 402 -27.09 29.20 -29.77
C ARG A 402 -25.70 28.90 -30.31
#